data_AF-A0A6S6WQH7-F1
#
_entry.id   AF-A0A6S6WQH7-F1
#
_cell.length_a   1.000
_cell.length_b   1.000
_cell.length_c   1.000
_cell.angle_alpha   90.00
_cell.angle_beta   90.00
_cell.angle_gamma   90.00
#
_symmetry.space_group_name_H-M   'P 1'
#
loop_
_entity.id
_entity.type
_entity.pdbx_description
1 polymer ?
#
loop_
_entity_poly.entity_id
_entity_poly.type
_entity_poly.pdbx_seq_one_letter_code
_entity_poly.pdbx_strand_id
1 'polypeptide(L)'
;MVSKVSKVANGKQTRSRKLRKVSLYRGNESIMSYSQHESDSMFSALNALRREFHRNPGLTHAVVTDRSGRSWLVQRDVGTLKVLWLTLRIK
;
A
#
# COMPACT_ATOMS: atom_id res chain seq x y z
N MET A 1 37.49 -26.01 -20.90
CA MET A 1 36.79 -24.72 -21.08
C MET A 1 36.91 -23.94 -19.78
N VAL A 2 37.70 -22.85 -19.76
CA VAL A 2 37.96 -22.06 -18.55
C VAL A 2 37.70 -20.58 -18.86
N SER A 3 37.12 -19.86 -17.88
CA SER A 3 37.08 -18.38 -17.73
C SER A 3 36.10 -17.63 -18.66
N LYS A 4 35.40 -16.55 -18.31
CA LYS A 4 35.49 -15.57 -17.22
C LYS A 4 34.19 -14.71 -17.25
N VAL A 5 33.61 -14.42 -16.07
CA VAL A 5 33.29 -13.08 -15.50
C VAL A 5 32.64 -12.05 -16.47
N SER A 6 31.49 -11.45 -16.15
CA SER A 6 31.47 -10.17 -15.43
C SER A 6 30.10 -9.77 -14.89
N LYS A 7 30.09 -9.49 -13.60
CA LYS A 7 29.14 -8.66 -12.87
C LYS A 7 29.30 -7.21 -13.37
N VAL A 8 28.24 -6.58 -13.87
CA VAL A 8 28.22 -5.12 -14.06
C VAL A 8 27.09 -4.57 -13.20
N ALA A 9 27.48 -4.17 -11.99
CA ALA A 9 26.71 -3.26 -11.18
C ALA A 9 26.87 -1.85 -11.77
N ASN A 10 25.75 -1.21 -12.12
CA ASN A 10 25.67 0.22 -12.37
C ASN A 10 24.29 0.65 -11.86
N GLY A 11 24.09 1.45 -10.83
CA GLY A 11 24.97 2.46 -10.27
C GLY A 11 24.15 3.73 -10.02
N LYS A 12 23.04 3.63 -9.29
CA LYS A 12 22.39 4.74 -8.58
C LYS A 12 21.70 4.18 -7.34
N GLN A 13 22.43 4.10 -6.22
CA GLN A 13 21.80 4.08 -4.90
C GLN A 13 21.22 5.47 -4.65
N THR A 14 20.10 5.80 -5.32
CA THR A 14 19.18 6.80 -4.79
C THR A 14 18.78 6.28 -3.42
N ARG A 15 18.92 7.10 -2.37
CA ARG A 15 18.37 6.79 -1.03
C ARG A 15 17.00 6.20 -1.25
N SER A 16 16.84 4.89 -1.02
CA SER A 16 15.62 4.17 -1.36
C SER A 16 14.50 4.85 -0.59
N ARG A 17 13.76 5.73 -1.28
CA ARG A 17 12.66 6.49 -0.68
C ARG A 17 11.73 5.43 -0.15
N LYS A 18 11.54 5.39 1.16
CA LYS A 18 10.86 4.26 1.77
C LYS A 18 9.43 4.21 1.23
N LEU A 19 8.99 3.05 0.74
CA LEU A 19 7.70 2.86 0.09
C LEU A 19 6.88 1.85 0.90
N ARG A 20 5.62 2.18 1.15
CA ARG A 20 4.57 1.27 1.62
C ARG A 20 3.85 0.67 0.42
N LYS A 21 3.56 -0.62 0.47
CA LYS A 21 2.82 -1.30 -0.59
C LYS A 21 1.35 -1.32 -0.23
N VAL A 22 0.50 -0.88 -1.14
CA VAL A 22 -0.95 -0.95 -1.01
C VAL A 22 -1.48 -1.88 -2.10
N SER A 23 -2.22 -2.91 -1.69
CA SER A 23 -2.81 -3.88 -2.60
C SER A 23 -4.32 -3.83 -2.46
N LEU A 24 -5.02 -3.70 -3.58
CA LEU A 24 -6.47 -3.58 -3.68
C LEU A 24 -7.07 -4.90 -4.18
N TYR A 25 -8.16 -5.32 -3.54
CA TYR A 25 -8.78 -6.61 -3.79
C TYR A 25 -10.27 -6.49 -4.07
N ARG A 26 -10.77 -7.41 -4.90
CA ARG A 26 -12.19 -7.70 -5.13
C ARG A 26 -12.43 -9.16 -4.82
N GLY A 27 -13.06 -9.43 -3.68
CA GLY A 27 -13.16 -10.78 -3.14
C GLY A 27 -11.76 -11.35 -2.90
N ASN A 28 -11.43 -12.42 -3.62
CA ASN A 28 -10.13 -13.10 -3.54
C ASN A 28 -9.12 -12.65 -4.61
N GLU A 29 -9.53 -11.76 -5.54
CA GLU A 29 -8.70 -11.33 -6.66
C GLU A 29 -7.99 -10.01 -6.33
N SER A 30 -6.68 -9.95 -6.60
CA SER A 30 -5.92 -8.70 -6.54
C SER A 30 -6.10 -7.93 -7.85
N ILE A 31 -6.72 -6.75 -7.78
CA ILE A 31 -6.99 -5.92 -8.96
C ILE A 31 -5.81 -5.00 -9.25
N MET A 32 -5.27 -4.37 -8.21
CA MET A 32 -4.26 -3.34 -8.38
C MET A 32 -3.34 -3.29 -7.17
N SER A 33 -2.08 -3.00 -7.40
CA SER A 33 -1.14 -2.67 -6.32
C SER A 33 -0.37 -1.41 -6.67
N TYR A 34 -0.23 -0.51 -5.70
CA TYR A 34 0.57 0.70 -5.85
C TYR A 34 1.48 0.86 -4.64
N SER A 35 2.58 1.59 -4.86
CA SER A 35 3.54 1.92 -3.80
C SER A 35 3.41 3.38 -3.43
N GLN A 36 3.26 3.68 -2.15
CA GLN A 36 3.15 5.03 -1.63
C GLN A 36 4.36 5.37 -0.76
N HIS A 37 4.82 6.61 -0.78
CA HIS A 37 5.93 7.02 0.05
C HIS A 37 5.59 6.90 1.56
N GLU A 38 6.52 6.39 2.35
CA GLU A 38 6.39 6.26 3.81
C GLU A 38 6.40 7.63 4.50
N SER A 39 7.02 8.64 3.86
CA SER A 39 6.95 10.03 4.31
C SER A 39 5.54 10.60 4.26
N ASP A 40 4.65 10.03 3.44
CA ASP A 40 3.25 10.43 3.45
C ASP A 40 2.62 9.99 4.77
N SER A 41 1.70 10.79 5.32
CA SER A 41 0.98 10.34 6.50
C SER A 41 0.18 9.07 6.20
N MET A 42 -0.01 8.18 7.19
CA MET A 42 -0.94 7.04 7.05
C MET A 42 -2.34 7.52 6.64
N PHE A 43 -2.73 8.71 7.10
CA PHE A 43 -3.97 9.37 6.74
C PHE A 43 -4.06 9.67 5.23
N SER A 44 -2.97 10.08 4.59
CA SER A 44 -2.91 10.27 3.14
C SER A 44 -3.14 8.96 2.38
N ALA A 45 -2.59 7.85 2.88
CA ALA A 45 -2.79 6.52 2.29
C ALA A 45 -4.25 6.05 2.41
N LEU A 46 -4.85 6.24 3.59
CA LEU A 46 -6.26 5.92 3.82
C LEU A 46 -7.20 6.79 2.99
N ASN A 47 -6.89 8.08 2.80
CA ASN A 47 -7.68 8.95 1.93
C ASN A 47 -7.58 8.55 0.45
N ALA A 48 -6.41 8.15 -0.02
CA ALA A 48 -6.25 7.61 -1.37
C ALA A 48 -7.08 6.32 -1.54
N LEU A 49 -6.99 5.40 -0.58
CA LEU A 49 -7.80 4.18 -0.54
C LEU A 49 -9.30 4.48 -0.55
N ARG A 50 -9.74 5.47 0.23
CA ARG A 50 -11.15 5.89 0.26
C ARG A 50 -11.61 6.38 -1.11
N ARG A 51 -10.80 7.18 -1.81
CA ARG A 51 -11.13 7.64 -3.16
C ARG A 51 -11.23 6.48 -4.14
N GLU A 52 -10.32 5.51 -4.03
CA GLU A 52 -10.37 4.29 -4.85
C GLU A 52 -11.61 3.44 -4.56
N PHE A 53 -11.97 3.22 -3.30
CA PHE A 53 -13.21 2.51 -2.93
C PHE A 53 -14.47 3.23 -3.37
N HIS A 54 -14.45 4.56 -3.42
CA HIS A 54 -15.57 5.35 -3.92
C HIS A 54 -15.66 5.27 -5.46
N ARG A 55 -14.52 5.32 -6.15
CA ARG A 55 -14.44 5.22 -7.61
C ARG A 55 -14.80 3.83 -8.13
N ASN A 56 -14.36 2.79 -7.42
CA ASN A 56 -14.53 1.39 -7.82
C ASN A 56 -15.36 0.63 -6.79
N PRO A 57 -16.71 0.59 -6.95
CA PRO A 57 -17.59 -0.11 -6.03
C PRO A 57 -17.48 -1.64 -6.12
N GLY A 58 -16.63 -2.18 -7.01
CA GLY A 58 -16.29 -3.61 -7.04
C GLY A 58 -15.20 -4.00 -6.04
N LEU A 59 -14.46 -3.04 -5.48
CA LEU A 59 -13.42 -3.32 -4.50
C LEU A 59 -14.04 -3.72 -3.16
N THR A 60 -13.50 -4.76 -2.53
CA THR A 60 -13.99 -5.29 -1.25
C THR A 60 -13.10 -4.88 -0.08
N HIS A 61 -11.79 -4.93 -0.27
CA HIS A 61 -10.82 -4.62 0.77
C HIS A 61 -9.48 -4.22 0.16
N ALA A 62 -8.64 -3.61 0.98
CA ALA A 62 -7.28 -3.24 0.65
C ALA A 62 -6.34 -3.71 1.75
N VAL A 63 -5.13 -4.10 1.39
CA VAL A 63 -4.07 -4.45 2.33
C VAL A 63 -2.96 -3.42 2.19
N VAL A 64 -2.72 -2.66 3.25
CA VAL A 64 -1.59 -1.75 3.36
C VAL A 64 -0.49 -2.48 4.11
N THR A 65 0.63 -2.71 3.45
CA THR A 65 1.81 -3.34 4.06
C THR A 65 2.90 -2.31 4.26
N ASP A 66 3.34 -2.19 5.50
CA ASP A 66 4.51 -1.39 5.87
C ASP A 66 5.81 -2.18 5.70
N ARG A 67 6.95 -1.47 5.68
CA ARG A 67 8.28 -2.07 5.65
C ARG A 67 8.54 -2.98 6.84
N SER A 68 7.94 -2.69 8.00
CA SER A 68 8.03 -3.54 9.19
C SER A 68 7.34 -4.91 9.03
N GLY A 69 6.72 -5.17 7.87
CA GLY A 69 5.91 -6.36 7.61
C GLY A 69 4.51 -6.26 8.22
N ARG A 70 4.22 -5.16 8.92
CA ARG A 70 2.88 -4.90 9.47
C ARG A 70 1.91 -4.67 8.33
N SER A 71 0.83 -5.44 8.34
CA SER A 71 -0.21 -5.39 7.33
C SER A 71 -1.50 -4.93 7.97
N TRP A 72 -2.15 -3.92 7.41
CA TRP A 72 -3.47 -3.48 7.82
C TRP A 72 -4.47 -3.81 6.70
N LEU A 73 -5.49 -4.57 7.07
CA LEU A 73 -6.61 -4.86 6.21
C LEU A 73 -7.66 -3.77 6.38
N VAL A 74 -7.88 -3.00 5.31
CA VAL A 74 -8.88 -1.93 5.23
C VAL A 74 -10.04 -2.48 4.41
N GLN A 75 -11.12 -2.86 5.09
CA GLN A 75 -12.35 -3.27 4.41
C GLN A 75 -13.10 -2.05 3.89
N ARG A 76 -13.81 -2.21 2.78
CA ARG A 76 -14.69 -1.17 2.24
C ARG A 76 -15.90 -0.90 3.13
N ASP A 77 -16.27 -1.85 4.00
CA ASP A 77 -17.52 -1.80 4.75
C ASP A 77 -17.72 -0.41 5.37
N VAL A 78 -18.81 0.23 4.95
CA VAL A 78 -19.05 1.67 5.10
C VAL A 78 -19.19 2.02 6.59
N GLY A 79 -19.58 1.04 7.41
CA GLY A 79 -19.58 1.11 8.88
C GLY A 79 -18.17 1.10 9.47
N THR A 80 -17.32 0.16 9.06
CA THR A 80 -15.97 -0.04 9.62
C THR A 80 -15.02 1.10 9.26
N LEU A 81 -15.11 1.65 8.05
CA LEU A 81 -14.36 2.85 7.66
C LEU A 81 -14.78 4.08 8.47
N LYS A 82 -16.07 4.22 8.82
CA LYS A 82 -16.55 5.28 9.73
C LYS A 82 -16.00 5.11 11.15
N VAL A 83 -15.98 3.87 11.66
CA VAL A 83 -15.45 3.56 13.01
C VAL A 83 -13.93 3.73 13.09
N LEU A 84 -13.19 3.32 12.06
CA LEU A 84 -11.75 3.57 11.94
C LEU A 84 -11.45 5.07 11.88
N TRP A 85 -12.32 5.86 11.26
CA TRP A 85 -12.19 7.31 11.22
C TRP A 85 -12.51 7.97 12.56
N LEU A 86 -13.53 7.48 13.28
CA LEU A 86 -13.86 7.93 14.64
C LEU A 86 -12.68 7.69 15.59
N THR A 87 -12.07 6.51 15.53
CA THR A 87 -10.91 6.16 16.36
C THR A 87 -9.64 6.95 15.99
N LEU A 88 -9.46 7.33 14.73
CA LEU A 88 -8.35 8.20 14.29
C LEU A 88 -8.59 9.70 14.54
N ARG A 89 -9.84 10.12 14.76
CA ARG A 89 -10.22 11.52 15.00
C ARG A 89 -10.22 11.90 16.48
N ILE A 90 -10.42 10.93 17.38
CA ILE A 90 -10.36 11.16 18.82
C ILE A 90 -8.90 11.10 19.23
N LYS A 91 -8.36 12.27 19.57
CA LYS A 91 -7.03 12.47 20.17
C LYS A 91 -7.22 13.30 21.43
#